data_AF-A0A259Y048-F1
#
_entry.id   AF-A0A259Y048-F1
#
_cell.length_a   1.000
_cell.length_b   1.000
_cell.length_c   1.000
_cell.angle_alpha   90.00
_cell.angle_beta   90.00
_cell.angle_gamma   90.00
#
_symmetry.space_group_name_H-M   'P 1'
#
loop_
_entity.id
_entity.type
_entity.pdbx_description
1 polymer ?
#
loop_
_entity_poly.entity_id
_entity_poly.type
_entity_poly.pdbx_seq_one_letter_code
_entity_poly.pdbx_strand_id
1 'polypeptide(L)'
;MVSSNERNATVSRRVLRGFDPARLTSLRESRGMSRADLARKSGLGGATVQQWESGTRSPQVDTLALVAKTLGLPISELVDVPRDQRFPGDWRVLLGLTQPQLGQQVGISTSMIARIERGEVKLTDENARRLAAALEIGIDELVRSYERARDRPAGVQA
;
A
#
# COMPACT_ATOMS: atom_id res chain seq x y z
N MET A 1 -2.56 -19.15 40.71
CA MET A 1 -3.14 -19.51 39.40
C MET A 1 -2.81 -18.42 38.42
N VAL A 2 -2.47 -18.82 37.20
CA VAL A 2 -1.55 -18.14 36.27
C VAL A 2 -2.14 -16.86 35.66
N SER A 3 -1.24 -15.88 35.52
CA SER A 3 -1.32 -14.59 34.83
C SER A 3 -2.30 -14.49 33.65
N SER A 4 -3.13 -13.45 33.67
CA SER A 4 -3.67 -12.83 32.45
C SER A 4 -2.90 -11.52 32.23
N ASN A 5 -1.86 -11.59 31.41
CA ASN A 5 -1.04 -10.45 31.06
C ASN A 5 -1.76 -9.58 30.02
N GLU A 6 -1.64 -8.28 30.21
CA GLU A 6 -2.21 -7.22 29.40
C GLU A 6 -1.50 -7.06 28.03
N ARG A 7 -2.14 -6.29 27.14
CA ARG A 7 -1.56 -5.48 26.05
C ARG A 7 -0.95 -6.22 24.84
N ASN A 8 -1.67 -6.18 23.72
CA ASN A 8 -1.09 -5.54 22.53
C ASN A 8 -2.16 -5.02 21.54
N ALA A 9 -2.17 -3.71 21.34
CA ALA A 9 -2.87 -3.03 20.27
C ALA A 9 -2.48 -3.65 18.92
N THR A 10 -3.44 -4.04 18.10
CA THR A 10 -3.13 -4.45 16.72
C THR A 10 -3.79 -3.50 15.74
N VAL A 11 -3.04 -2.44 15.48
CA VAL A 11 -3.02 -1.61 14.26
C VAL A 11 -3.88 -2.22 13.16
N SER A 12 -4.93 -1.50 12.77
CA SER A 12 -5.84 -1.84 11.68
C SER A 12 -5.03 -2.42 10.50
N ARG A 13 -5.10 -3.75 10.32
CA ARG A 13 -4.41 -4.48 9.25
C ARG A 13 -5.14 -4.18 7.96
N ARG A 14 -4.90 -2.98 7.40
CA ARG A 14 -5.49 -2.53 6.15
C ARG A 14 -5.13 -3.56 5.08
N VAL A 15 -6.14 -4.23 4.53
CA VAL A 15 -5.99 -5.07 3.34
C VAL A 15 -5.45 -4.17 2.24
N LEU A 16 -4.33 -4.55 1.62
CA LEU A 16 -3.79 -3.79 0.51
C LEU A 16 -4.79 -3.90 -0.66
N ARG A 17 -5.50 -2.81 -0.93
CA ARG A 17 -6.52 -2.77 -1.96
C ARG A 17 -5.91 -3.07 -3.33
N GLY A 18 -6.60 -3.90 -4.11
CA GLY A 18 -6.16 -4.29 -5.46
C GLY A 18 -5.06 -5.36 -5.50
N PHE A 19 -4.54 -5.81 -4.36
CA PHE A 19 -3.57 -6.91 -4.35
C PHE A 19 -4.20 -8.23 -4.81
N ASP A 20 -3.58 -8.91 -5.78
CA ASP A 20 -4.02 -10.20 -6.30
C ASP A 20 -3.06 -11.35 -5.89
N PRO A 21 -3.48 -12.25 -4.96
CA PRO A 21 -2.75 -13.45 -4.57
C PRO A 21 -2.38 -14.39 -5.72
N ALA A 22 -3.30 -14.60 -6.66
CA ALA A 22 -3.09 -15.49 -7.79
C ALA A 22 -2.04 -14.91 -8.74
N ARG A 23 -2.09 -13.59 -8.96
CA ARG A 23 -1.10 -12.87 -9.76
C ARG A 23 0.31 -12.99 -9.17
N LEU A 24 0.47 -12.85 -7.84
CA LEU A 24 1.75 -13.09 -7.17
C LEU A 24 2.28 -14.51 -7.44
N THR A 25 1.40 -15.51 -7.30
CA THR A 25 1.74 -16.92 -7.55
C THR A 25 2.24 -17.12 -8.98
N SER A 26 1.49 -16.66 -9.98
CA SER A 26 1.86 -16.80 -11.39
C SER A 26 3.17 -16.09 -11.73
N LEU A 27 3.40 -14.87 -11.22
CA LEU A 27 4.61 -14.10 -11.48
C LEU A 27 5.86 -14.70 -10.81
N ARG A 28 5.69 -15.33 -9.64
CA ARG A 28 6.76 -16.09 -8.98
C ARG A 28 7.12 -17.33 -9.80
N GLU A 29 6.12 -18.07 -10.24
CA GLU A 29 6.30 -19.32 -11.00
C GLU A 29 6.89 -19.06 -12.39
N SER A 30 6.48 -17.99 -13.06
CA SER A 30 7.05 -17.58 -14.35
C SER A 30 8.54 -17.23 -14.26
N ARG A 31 9.07 -17.00 -13.05
CA ARG A 31 10.49 -16.76 -12.76
C ARG A 31 11.22 -18.00 -12.25
N GLY A 32 10.56 -19.16 -12.26
CA GLY A 32 11.11 -20.41 -11.75
C GLY A 32 11.45 -20.37 -10.26
N MET A 33 10.85 -19.47 -9.47
CA MET A 33 11.10 -19.36 -8.05
C MET A 33 10.14 -20.24 -7.26
N SER A 34 10.64 -21.02 -6.29
CA SER A 34 9.77 -21.60 -5.27
C SER A 34 9.30 -20.54 -4.26
N ARG A 35 8.29 -20.84 -3.44
CA ARG A 35 7.89 -19.95 -2.32
C ARG A 35 9.06 -19.68 -1.37
N ALA A 36 9.88 -20.70 -1.11
CA ALA A 36 11.07 -20.59 -0.27
C ALA A 36 12.13 -19.69 -0.90
N ASP A 37 12.31 -19.74 -2.22
CA ASP A 37 13.23 -18.85 -2.93
C ASP A 37 12.78 -17.40 -2.87
N LEU A 38 11.49 -17.14 -3.14
CA LEU A 38 10.96 -15.78 -3.05
C LEU A 38 11.15 -15.24 -1.64
N ALA A 39 10.72 -16.01 -0.62
CA ALA A 39 10.85 -15.63 0.78
C ALA A 39 12.30 -15.29 1.15
N ARG A 40 13.25 -16.18 0.84
CA ARG A 40 14.67 -15.97 1.11
C ARG A 40 15.22 -14.73 0.38
N LYS A 41 14.92 -14.57 -0.91
CA LYS A 41 15.45 -13.46 -1.73
C LYS A 41 14.82 -12.10 -1.38
N SER A 42 13.60 -12.08 -0.83
CA SER A 42 12.92 -10.86 -0.40
C SER A 42 13.05 -10.59 1.10
N GLY A 43 13.78 -11.43 1.86
CA GLY A 43 13.96 -11.29 3.30
C GLY A 43 12.68 -11.58 4.12
N LEU A 44 11.75 -12.38 3.59
CA LEU A 44 10.50 -12.76 4.23
C LEU A 44 10.54 -14.21 4.74
N GLY A 45 9.57 -14.57 5.59
CA GLY A 45 9.34 -15.96 6.00
C GLY A 45 8.51 -16.73 4.96
N GLY A 46 8.81 -18.02 4.75
CA GLY A 46 8.07 -18.86 3.79
C GLY A 46 6.57 -18.94 4.07
N ALA A 47 6.17 -18.98 5.34
CA ALA A 47 4.76 -18.91 5.76
C ALA A 47 4.09 -17.58 5.37
N THR A 48 4.83 -16.46 5.33
CA THR A 48 4.28 -15.17 4.91
C THR A 48 3.94 -15.20 3.42
N VAL A 49 4.86 -15.68 2.57
CA VAL A 49 4.63 -15.83 1.13
C VAL A 49 3.44 -16.76 0.86
N GLN A 50 3.38 -17.89 1.58
CA GLN A 50 2.25 -18.81 1.46
C GLN A 50 0.91 -18.16 1.83
N GLN A 51 0.84 -17.42 2.94
CA GLN A 51 -0.38 -16.73 3.38
C GLN A 51 -0.83 -15.66 2.37
N TRP A 52 0.12 -14.98 1.73
CA TRP A 52 -0.18 -14.00 0.69
C TRP A 52 -0.75 -14.65 -0.55
N GLU A 53 -0.11 -15.71 -1.05
CA GLU A 53 -0.56 -16.46 -2.24
C GLU A 53 -1.90 -17.16 -2.02
N SER A 54 -2.21 -17.58 -0.80
CA SER A 54 -3.51 -18.14 -0.46
C SER A 54 -4.57 -17.09 -0.12
N GLY A 55 -4.22 -15.79 -0.14
CA GLY A 55 -5.12 -14.69 0.22
C GLY A 55 -5.55 -14.65 1.69
N THR A 56 -4.94 -15.44 2.58
CA THR A 56 -5.29 -15.46 4.01
C THR A 56 -4.72 -14.26 4.76
N ARG A 57 -3.72 -13.58 4.16
CA ARG A 57 -3.17 -12.33 4.64
C ARG A 57 -2.74 -11.45 3.48
N SER A 58 -2.95 -10.14 3.59
CA SER A 58 -2.44 -9.17 2.62
C SER A 58 -1.06 -8.63 3.00
N PRO A 59 -0.24 -8.22 2.02
CA PRO A 59 1.04 -7.60 2.28
C PRO A 59 0.91 -6.19 2.87
N GLN A 60 1.99 -5.73 3.51
CA GLN A 60 2.20 -4.30 3.76
C GLN A 60 2.99 -3.70 2.60
N VAL A 61 2.88 -2.38 2.40
CA VAL A 61 3.46 -1.71 1.22
C VAL A 61 4.98 -1.90 1.11
N ASP A 62 5.68 -1.79 2.23
CA ASP A 62 7.13 -1.98 2.33
C ASP A 62 7.54 -3.42 1.95
N THR A 63 6.87 -4.42 2.51
CA THR A 63 7.15 -5.84 2.23
C THR A 63 6.73 -6.23 0.82
N LEU A 64 5.67 -5.64 0.26
CA LEU A 64 5.31 -5.81 -1.15
C LEU A 64 6.36 -5.19 -2.06
N ALA A 65 6.89 -4.01 -1.73
CA ALA A 65 7.94 -3.36 -2.51
C ALA A 65 9.22 -4.22 -2.56
N LEU A 66 9.57 -4.91 -1.46
CA LEU A 66 10.65 -5.89 -1.46
C LEU A 66 10.38 -7.05 -2.42
N VAL A 67 9.18 -7.63 -2.39
CA VAL A 67 8.79 -8.73 -3.29
C VAL A 67 8.79 -8.27 -4.75
N ALA A 68 8.20 -7.12 -5.06
CA ALA A 68 8.19 -6.55 -6.41
C ALA A 68 9.62 -6.33 -6.93
N LYS A 69 10.52 -5.78 -6.09
CA LYS A 69 11.94 -5.63 -6.40
C LYS A 69 12.64 -6.97 -6.63
N THR A 70 12.40 -7.98 -5.78
CA THR A 70 12.97 -9.33 -5.94
C THR A 70 12.52 -10.00 -7.24
N LEU A 71 11.28 -9.76 -7.65
CA LEU A 71 10.76 -10.22 -8.93
C LEU A 71 11.20 -9.30 -10.09
N GLY A 72 11.75 -8.11 -9.85
CA GLY A 72 12.12 -7.16 -10.90
C GLY A 72 10.90 -6.65 -11.68
N LEU A 73 9.84 -6.32 -10.95
CA LEU A 73 8.56 -5.83 -11.47
C LEU A 73 8.16 -4.52 -10.78
N PRO A 74 7.36 -3.65 -11.42
CA PRO A 74 6.66 -2.60 -10.71
C PRO A 74 5.52 -3.18 -9.84
N ILE A 75 5.13 -2.48 -8.77
CA ILE A 75 4.04 -2.90 -7.88
C ILE A 75 2.69 -2.98 -8.62
N SER A 76 2.51 -2.20 -9.69
CA SER A 76 1.31 -2.23 -10.53
C SER A 76 1.03 -3.60 -11.16
N GLU A 77 2.03 -4.50 -11.23
CA GLU A 77 1.83 -5.88 -11.67
C GLU A 77 1.20 -6.79 -10.61
N LEU A 78 1.22 -6.36 -9.35
CA LEU A 78 0.70 -7.09 -8.18
C LEU A 78 -0.51 -6.41 -7.54
N VAL A 79 -0.71 -5.12 -7.82
CA VAL A 79 -1.78 -4.28 -7.30
C VAL A 79 -2.52 -3.64 -8.45
N ASP A 80 -3.76 -4.05 -8.66
CA ASP A 80 -4.65 -3.45 -9.65
C ASP A 80 -5.82 -2.73 -8.97
N VAL A 81 -5.77 -1.41 -9.04
CA VAL A 81 -6.90 -0.54 -8.70
C VAL A 81 -7.17 0.32 -9.93
N PRO A 82 -8.38 0.26 -10.53
CA PRO A 82 -8.73 1.10 -11.66
C PRO A 82 -8.49 2.57 -11.35
N ARG A 83 -7.88 3.30 -12.30
CA ARG A 83 -7.38 4.66 -12.08
C ARG A 83 -8.48 5.62 -11.58
N ASP A 84 -9.66 5.51 -12.18
CA ASP A 84 -10.87 6.25 -11.81
C ASP A 84 -11.40 5.92 -10.40
N GLN A 85 -10.88 4.86 -9.76
CA GLN A 85 -11.25 4.43 -8.41
C GLN A 85 -10.11 4.60 -7.38
N ARG A 86 -8.91 5.05 -7.77
CA ARG A 86 -7.71 5.14 -6.88
C ARG A 86 -7.76 6.27 -5.88
N PHE A 87 -7.71 6.04 -4.58
CA PHE A 87 -7.52 7.12 -3.61
C PHE A 87 -6.06 7.62 -3.62
N PRO A 88 -5.73 8.74 -2.93
CA PRO A 88 -4.35 9.23 -2.87
C PRO A 88 -3.37 8.17 -2.33
N GLY A 89 -3.84 7.33 -1.40
CA GLY A 89 -3.06 6.21 -0.87
C GLY A 89 -2.70 5.14 -1.91
N ASP A 90 -3.56 4.88 -2.91
CA ASP A 90 -3.29 3.89 -3.95
C ASP A 90 -2.14 4.34 -4.86
N TRP A 91 -2.08 5.62 -5.21
CA TRP A 91 -0.95 6.20 -5.95
C TRP A 91 0.38 6.03 -5.21
N ARG A 92 0.34 6.26 -3.88
CA ARG A 92 1.50 6.05 -3.02
C ARG A 92 1.92 4.58 -3.00
N VAL A 93 0.97 3.64 -2.91
CA VAL A 93 1.22 2.20 -2.91
C VAL A 93 1.89 1.75 -4.21
N LEU A 94 1.46 2.26 -5.36
CA LEU A 94 2.03 1.89 -6.66
C LEU A 94 3.50 2.29 -6.81
N LEU A 95 3.94 3.33 -6.10
CA LEU A 95 5.36 3.72 -5.98
C LEU A 95 6.11 2.98 -4.87
N GLY A 96 5.45 2.11 -4.11
CA GLY A 96 6.05 1.37 -3.00
C GLY A 96 6.36 2.23 -1.77
N LEU A 97 5.73 3.40 -1.67
CA LEU A 97 5.97 4.33 -0.59
C LEU A 97 5.05 4.05 0.61
N THR A 98 5.60 4.05 1.81
CA THR A 98 4.82 4.09 3.05
C THR A 98 4.39 5.53 3.37
N GLN A 99 3.36 5.71 4.21
CA GLN A 99 2.94 7.06 4.62
C GLN A 99 4.07 7.88 5.27
N PRO A 100 4.92 7.30 6.16
CA PRO A 100 6.07 8.03 6.69
C PRO A 100 7.07 8.45 5.62
N GLN A 101 7.38 7.59 4.65
CA GLN A 101 8.31 7.90 3.57
C GLN A 101 7.78 9.04 2.70
N LEU A 102 6.50 8.99 2.30
CA LEU A 102 5.89 10.07 1.54
C LEU A 102 5.92 11.38 2.34
N GLY A 103 5.55 11.34 3.62
CA GLY A 103 5.57 12.50 4.51
C GLY A 103 6.96 13.13 4.60
N GLN A 104 7.99 12.31 4.81
CA GLN A 104 9.39 12.76 4.81
C GLN A 104 9.78 13.42 3.47
N GLN A 105 9.43 12.80 2.34
CA GLN A 105 9.76 13.28 1.01
C GLN A 105 9.11 14.65 0.70
N VAL A 106 7.90 14.90 1.19
CA VAL A 106 7.18 16.16 0.93
C VAL A 106 7.25 17.17 2.06
N GLY A 107 7.95 16.87 3.16
CA GLY A 107 8.08 17.76 4.32
C GLY A 107 6.79 17.90 5.14
N ILE A 108 5.95 16.87 5.21
CA ILE A 108 4.67 16.84 5.92
C ILE A 108 4.66 15.67 6.90
N SER A 109 4.01 15.82 8.07
CA SER A 109 3.96 14.72 9.05
C SER A 109 3.15 13.52 8.53
N THR A 110 3.53 12.30 8.96
CA THR A 110 2.80 11.06 8.66
C THR A 110 1.31 11.15 9.01
N SER A 111 0.98 11.80 10.14
CA SER A 111 -0.41 12.01 10.57
C SER A 111 -1.19 12.88 9.57
N MET A 112 -0.57 13.94 9.07
CA MET A 112 -1.19 14.80 8.06
C MET A 112 -1.37 14.07 6.72
N ILE A 113 -0.38 13.29 6.26
CA ILE A 113 -0.54 12.40 5.09
C ILE A 113 -1.76 11.49 5.27
N ALA A 114 -1.87 10.82 6.41
CA ALA A 114 -2.96 9.90 6.67
C ALA A 114 -4.34 10.58 6.69
N ARG A 115 -4.44 11.80 7.24
CA ARG A 115 -5.67 12.61 7.22
C ARG A 115 -6.03 13.07 5.81
N ILE A 116 -5.05 13.47 5.00
CA ILE A 116 -5.25 13.84 3.59
C ILE A 116 -5.75 12.62 2.79
N GLU A 117 -5.11 11.46 2.93
CA GLU A 117 -5.50 10.23 2.24
C GLU A 117 -6.91 9.75 2.60
N ARG A 118 -7.39 10.08 3.80
CA ARG A 118 -8.76 9.78 4.25
C ARG A 118 -9.76 10.90 3.94
N GLY A 119 -9.34 12.02 3.35
CA GLY A 119 -10.21 13.16 3.06
C GLY A 119 -10.68 13.93 4.31
N GLU A 120 -10.03 13.74 5.47
CA GLU A 120 -10.43 14.33 6.76
C GLU A 120 -9.99 15.79 6.95
N VAL A 121 -9.14 16.28 6.06
CA VAL A 121 -8.64 17.66 6.04
C VAL A 121 -8.69 18.20 4.63
N LYS A 122 -8.86 19.51 4.50
CA LYS A 122 -8.82 20.21 3.21
C LYS A 122 -7.43 20.03 2.58
N LEU A 123 -7.40 19.61 1.31
CA LEU A 123 -6.19 19.63 0.51
C LEU A 123 -5.90 21.08 0.08
N THR A 124 -4.78 21.64 0.55
CA THR A 124 -4.30 22.96 0.14
C THR A 124 -3.55 22.87 -1.18
N ASP A 125 -3.51 23.95 -1.95
CA ASP A 125 -2.79 24.00 -3.24
C ASP A 125 -1.29 23.71 -3.10
N GLU A 126 -0.70 24.10 -1.97
CA GLU A 126 0.70 23.78 -1.64
C GLU A 126 0.89 22.27 -1.44
N ASN A 127 0.03 21.64 -0.63
CA ASN A 127 0.11 20.19 -0.40
C ASN A 127 -0.25 19.41 -1.66
N ALA A 128 -1.21 19.89 -2.47
CA ALA A 128 -1.56 19.29 -3.74
C ALA A 128 -0.37 19.26 -4.69
N ARG A 129 0.35 20.38 -4.84
CA ARG A 129 1.57 20.45 -5.66
C ARG A 129 2.66 19.50 -5.16
N ARG A 130 2.94 19.52 -3.85
CA ARG A 130 3.97 18.67 -3.25
C ARG A 130 3.67 17.18 -3.41
N LEU A 131 2.44 16.77 -3.12
CA LEU A 131 2.01 15.37 -3.21
C LEU A 131 1.93 14.91 -4.67
N ALA A 132 1.41 15.72 -5.59
CA ALA A 132 1.32 15.35 -7.00
C ALA A 132 2.70 15.12 -7.61
N ALA A 133 3.67 15.99 -7.31
CA ALA A 133 5.05 15.83 -7.72
C ALA A 133 5.69 14.56 -7.13
N ALA A 134 5.51 14.30 -5.83
CA ALA A 134 6.08 13.12 -5.18
C ALA A 134 5.40 11.79 -5.59
N LEU A 135 4.14 11.86 -6.02
CA LEU A 135 3.36 10.72 -6.50
C LEU A 135 3.45 10.53 -8.03
N GLU A 136 4.26 11.35 -8.71
CA GLU A 136 4.48 11.28 -10.16
C GLU A 136 3.18 11.35 -10.99
N ILE A 137 2.22 12.16 -10.53
CA ILE A 137 0.92 12.38 -11.19
C ILE A 137 0.62 13.87 -11.37
N GLY A 138 -0.30 14.18 -12.28
CA GLY A 138 -0.81 15.55 -12.42
C GLY A 138 -1.63 16.00 -11.21
N ILE A 139 -1.61 17.31 -10.91
CA ILE A 139 -2.35 17.90 -9.79
C ILE A 139 -3.85 17.57 -9.90
N ASP A 140 -4.43 17.68 -11.09
CA ASP A 140 -5.85 17.38 -11.31
C ASP A 140 -6.19 15.91 -10.99
N GLU A 141 -5.27 14.99 -11.25
CA GLU A 141 -5.43 13.58 -10.90
C GLU A 141 -5.44 13.38 -9.39
N LEU A 142 -4.51 14.04 -8.69
CA LEU A 142 -4.46 14.01 -7.23
C LEU A 142 -5.75 14.58 -6.65
N VAL A 143 -6.21 15.74 -7.15
CA VAL A 143 -7.44 16.40 -6.68
C VAL A 143 -8.65 15.48 -6.89
N ARG A 144 -8.84 14.89 -8.08
CA ARG A 144 -9.91 13.91 -8.33
C ARG A 144 -9.84 12.73 -7.37
N SER A 145 -8.65 12.19 -7.12
CA SER A 145 -8.48 11.07 -6.18
C SER A 145 -8.81 11.44 -4.74
N TYR A 146 -8.43 12.65 -4.33
CA TYR A 146 -8.72 13.20 -3.01
C TYR A 146 -10.21 13.47 -2.82
N GLU A 147 -10.89 14.05 -3.81
CA GLU A 147 -12.34 14.30 -3.77
C GLU A 147 -13.10 12.99 -3.60
N ARG A 148 -12.73 11.93 -4.32
CA ARG A 148 -13.30 10.60 -4.11
C ARG A 148 -13.08 10.06 -2.70
N ALA A 149 -11.92 10.31 -2.09
CA ALA A 149 -11.66 9.89 -0.71
C ALA A 149 -12.51 10.68 0.30
N ARG A 150 -12.68 11.99 0.06
CA ARG A 150 -13.48 12.90 0.88
C ARG A 150 -14.98 12.59 0.80
N ASP A 151 -15.48 12.32 -0.39
CA ASP A 151 -16.91 12.13 -0.67
C ASP A 151 -17.33 10.66 -0.53
N ARG A 152 -16.44 9.83 0.05
CA ARG A 152 -16.63 8.40 0.18
C ARG A 152 -17.76 8.07 1.17
N PRO A 153 -18.71 7.17 0.81
CA PRO A 153 -19.71 6.67 1.75
C PRO A 153 -19.09 6.05 3.01
N ALA A 154 -19.82 6.12 4.12
CA ALA A 154 -19.43 5.45 5.36
C ALA A 154 -19.23 3.93 5.11
N GLY A 155 -18.11 3.37 5.59
CA GLY A 155 -17.81 1.94 5.54
C GLY A 155 -16.92 1.45 4.39
N VAL A 156 -16.74 2.23 3.31
CA VAL A 156 -15.72 1.91 2.29
C VAL A 156 -14.32 2.19 2.87
N GLN A 157 -13.26 1.49 2.46
CA GLN A 157 -11.89 1.74 2.95
C GLN A 157 -11.08 2.56 1.94
N ALA A 158 -10.12 3.36 2.42
CA ALA A 158 -9.28 4.27 1.62
C ALA A 158 -7.88 3.70 1.50
#